data_AF-A0A957MT37-F1
#
_entry.id   AF-A0A957MT37-F1
#
_cell.length_a   1.000
_cell.length_b   1.000
_cell.length_c   1.000
_cell.angle_alpha   90.00
_cell.angle_beta   90.00
_cell.angle_gamma   90.00
#
_symmetry.space_group_name_H-M   'P 1'
#
loop_
_entity.id
_entity.type
_entity.pdbx_description
1 polymer ?
#
loop_
_entity_poly.entity_id
_entity_poly.type
_entity_poly.pdbx_seq_one_letter_code
_entity_poly.pdbx_strand_id
1 'polypeptide(L)'
;MEDTVYVEPAQLALGMFVILDLSWLQHPFSFSSFVIQSEEQLATLRSLGLEKLRIDPARGLAPRAMPEEPAAQRTVVPDAAPVVVTPTEKDMRIEHNRVLRRNIANAEKQAAKAVRLVRQATGKFSAEPGKAIAQANDLVAGVAESLLDNSEMMVHLLGDKDPDGEVYHHSLNVAVLALILGKAVGVDAETLRTIGVAAIFHDLGMAQLPSTLRLKGEALTPAEERLLHDHCEIGARLALRHGLPKAVAVAILQHHEHLDGSGYPNQLAGEQIGQVARVIAIVNHYDHLCNPGNAVA
;
A
#
# COMPACT_ATOMS: atom_id res chain seq x y z
N MET A 1 -24.49 14.01 -11.65
CA MET A 1 -23.61 14.30 -12.79
C MET A 1 -22.65 15.35 -12.28
N GLU A 2 -21.45 14.93 -11.89
CA GLU A 2 -20.46 15.78 -11.20
C GLU A 2 -19.76 16.68 -12.21
N ASP A 3 -19.75 17.98 -11.95
CA ASP A 3 -19.16 19.03 -12.80
C ASP A 3 -17.62 18.99 -12.72
N THR A 4 -17.01 17.94 -13.27
CA THR A 4 -15.55 17.88 -13.40
C THR A 4 -15.07 18.78 -14.53
N VAL A 5 -14.01 19.54 -14.30
CA VAL A 5 -13.45 20.50 -15.26
C VAL A 5 -12.03 20.09 -15.64
N TYR A 6 -11.66 20.26 -16.91
CA TYR A 6 -10.28 20.07 -17.36
C TYR A 6 -9.50 21.38 -17.30
N VAL A 7 -8.30 21.35 -16.72
CA VAL A 7 -7.41 22.51 -16.55
C VAL A 7 -6.01 22.18 -17.06
N GLU A 8 -5.28 23.21 -17.46
CA GLU A 8 -3.87 23.07 -17.83
C GLU A 8 -2.97 22.94 -16.57
N PRO A 9 -1.81 22.27 -16.64
CA PRO A 9 -0.90 22.13 -15.50
C PRO A 9 -0.47 23.47 -14.87
N ALA A 10 -0.45 24.55 -15.66
CA ALA A 10 -0.14 25.90 -15.19
C ALA A 10 -1.22 26.47 -14.25
N GLN A 11 -2.47 26.03 -14.39
CA GLN A 11 -3.60 26.50 -13.61
C GLN A 11 -3.74 25.77 -12.27
N LEU A 12 -3.04 24.65 -12.08
CA LEU A 12 -3.05 23.91 -10.82
C LEU A 12 -2.52 24.79 -9.68
N ALA A 13 -3.20 24.73 -8.53
CA ALA A 13 -2.77 25.35 -7.30
C ALA A 13 -3.02 24.42 -6.10
N LEU A 14 -2.35 24.73 -4.99
CA LEU A 14 -2.64 24.10 -3.69
C LEU A 14 -4.13 24.19 -3.37
N GLY A 15 -4.67 23.12 -2.81
CA GLY A 15 -6.06 22.96 -2.40
C GLY A 15 -7.04 22.56 -3.52
N MET A 16 -6.59 22.43 -4.78
CA MET A 16 -7.43 21.86 -5.85
C MET A 16 -7.56 20.34 -5.68
N PHE A 17 -8.75 19.79 -5.98
CA PHE A 17 -8.97 18.34 -6.03
C PHE A 17 -8.72 17.85 -7.45
N VAL A 18 -7.64 17.10 -7.65
CA VAL A 18 -7.23 16.56 -8.96
C VAL A 18 -7.70 15.12 -9.10
N ILE A 19 -8.05 14.74 -10.33
CA ILE A 19 -8.35 13.36 -10.73
C ILE A 19 -7.46 13.02 -11.93
N LEU A 20 -6.62 12.02 -11.75
CA LEU A 20 -5.68 11.52 -12.74
C LEU A 20 -6.36 10.44 -13.56
N ASP A 21 -6.64 10.74 -14.82
CA ASP A 21 -7.14 9.79 -15.82
C ASP A 21 -5.98 8.94 -16.38
N LEU A 22 -5.07 8.53 -15.49
CA LEU A 22 -3.90 7.71 -15.78
C LEU A 22 -4.01 6.37 -15.05
N SER A 23 -3.35 5.34 -15.59
CA SER A 23 -3.14 4.13 -14.81
C SER A 23 -2.34 4.47 -13.55
N TRP A 24 -2.66 3.82 -12.43
CA TRP A 24 -1.99 4.04 -11.16
C TRP A 24 -0.46 3.85 -11.25
N LEU A 25 0.01 3.00 -12.16
CA LEU A 25 1.44 2.77 -12.44
C LEU A 25 2.13 3.90 -13.23
N GLN A 26 1.37 4.85 -13.78
CA GLN A 26 1.88 5.94 -14.62
C GLN A 26 2.08 7.25 -13.83
N HIS A 27 1.82 7.24 -12.53
CA HIS A 27 2.02 8.41 -11.68
C HIS A 27 2.57 8.03 -10.29
N PRO A 28 3.36 8.90 -9.65
CA PRO A 28 3.98 8.61 -8.36
C PRO A 28 3.07 8.89 -7.14
N PHE A 29 1.78 9.19 -7.35
CA PHE A 29 0.83 9.47 -6.27
C PHE A 29 0.16 8.21 -5.73
N SER A 30 -0.10 8.18 -4.42
CA SER A 30 -0.74 7.04 -3.74
C SER A 30 -2.18 6.78 -4.23
N PHE A 31 -2.88 7.82 -4.68
CA PHE A 31 -4.23 7.74 -5.21
C PHE A 31 -4.33 8.47 -6.55
N SER A 32 -5.20 7.99 -7.43
CA SER A 32 -5.52 8.67 -8.70
C SER A 32 -6.45 9.86 -8.50
N SER A 33 -6.88 10.17 -7.27
CA SER A 33 -7.62 11.38 -6.96
C SER A 33 -7.32 11.87 -5.55
N PHE A 34 -6.98 13.15 -5.38
CA PHE A 34 -6.58 13.72 -4.10
C PHE A 34 -6.62 15.26 -4.14
N VAL A 35 -6.57 15.90 -2.96
CA VAL A 35 -6.36 17.34 -2.83
C VAL A 35 -4.86 17.63 -2.90
N ILE A 36 -4.45 18.61 -3.69
CA ILE A 36 -3.05 19.06 -3.76
C ILE A 36 -2.71 19.79 -2.45
N GLN A 37 -1.83 19.21 -1.64
CA GLN A 37 -1.48 19.68 -0.30
C GLN A 37 -0.09 20.31 -0.22
N SER A 38 0.80 20.06 -1.20
CA SER A 38 2.17 20.57 -1.19
C SER A 38 2.66 21.07 -2.55
N GLU A 39 3.62 21.99 -2.54
CA GLU A 39 4.30 22.48 -3.75
C GLU A 39 5.05 21.36 -4.48
N GLU A 40 5.49 20.34 -3.75
CA GLU A 40 6.11 19.14 -4.31
C GLU A 40 5.10 18.34 -5.15
N GLN A 41 3.87 18.12 -4.66
CA GLN A 41 2.83 17.47 -5.44
C GLN A 41 2.48 18.28 -6.69
N LEU A 42 2.48 19.61 -6.59
CA LEU A 42 2.24 20.51 -7.72
C LEU A 42 3.32 20.39 -8.79
N ALA A 43 4.59 20.37 -8.39
CA ALA A 43 5.73 20.17 -9.28
C ALA A 43 5.66 18.79 -9.97
N THR A 44 5.33 17.75 -9.22
CA THR A 44 5.18 16.40 -9.74
C THR A 44 4.05 16.30 -10.76
N LEU A 45 2.87 16.88 -10.48
CA LEU A 45 1.73 16.91 -11.42
C LEU A 45 2.11 17.59 -12.74
N ARG A 46 2.87 18.70 -12.67
CA ARG A 46 3.36 19.41 -13.85
C ARG A 46 4.42 18.62 -14.63
N SER A 47 5.19 17.77 -13.95
CA SER A 47 6.23 16.94 -14.59
C SER A 47 5.69 15.72 -15.33
N LEU A 48 4.41 15.36 -15.13
CA LEU A 48 3.77 14.21 -15.81
C LEU A 48 3.57 14.42 -17.32
N GLY A 49 3.76 15.64 -17.84
CA GLY A 49 3.65 15.93 -19.27
C GLY A 49 2.22 15.84 -19.82
N LEU A 50 1.21 15.95 -18.97
CA LEU A 50 -0.19 15.95 -19.37
C LEU A 50 -0.60 17.31 -19.94
N GLU A 51 -1.26 17.31 -21.10
CA GLU A 51 -1.79 18.56 -21.69
C GLU A 51 -2.93 19.13 -20.85
N LYS A 52 -3.76 18.27 -20.26
CA LYS A 52 -4.89 18.64 -19.40
C LYS A 52 -5.02 17.67 -18.25
N LEU A 53 -5.39 18.18 -17.09
CA LEU A 53 -5.74 17.40 -15.90
C LEU A 53 -7.19 17.66 -15.52
N ARG A 54 -7.88 16.62 -15.06
CA ARG A 54 -9.25 16.72 -14.58
C ARG A 54 -9.22 17.18 -13.12
N ILE A 55 -10.10 18.10 -12.76
CA ILE A 55 -10.30 18.55 -11.39
C ILE A 55 -11.79 18.50 -11.03
N ASP A 56 -12.06 18.43 -9.74
CA ASP A 56 -13.40 18.52 -9.17
C ASP A 56 -13.51 19.77 -8.29
N PRO A 57 -14.08 20.88 -8.81
CA PRO A 57 -14.26 22.11 -8.05
C PRO A 57 -15.25 21.99 -6.88
N ALA A 58 -16.09 20.94 -6.83
CA ALA A 58 -16.98 20.72 -5.69
C ALA A 58 -16.24 20.14 -4.48
N ARG A 59 -15.07 19.53 -4.71
CA ARG A 59 -14.24 18.86 -3.68
C ARG A 59 -12.93 19.58 -3.38
N GLY A 60 -12.67 20.73 -4.01
CA GLY A 60 -11.46 21.52 -3.83
C GLY A 60 -11.59 22.95 -4.36
N LEU A 61 -10.48 23.68 -4.40
CA LEU A 61 -10.46 25.04 -4.94
C LEU A 61 -10.74 25.03 -6.45
N ALA A 62 -11.51 26.03 -6.90
CA ALA A 62 -11.81 26.25 -8.31
C ALA A 62 -10.57 26.70 -9.10
N PRO A 63 -10.51 26.42 -10.42
CA PRO A 63 -9.38 26.81 -11.27
C PRO A 63 -9.10 28.31 -11.18
N ARG A 64 -7.81 28.67 -11.14
CA ARG A 64 -7.40 30.07 -11.22
C ARG A 64 -7.51 30.54 -12.68
N ALA A 65 -8.12 31.70 -12.89
CA ALA A 65 -8.09 32.37 -14.20
C ALA A 65 -6.64 32.74 -14.56
N MET A 66 -6.26 32.59 -15.83
CA MET A 66 -4.93 32.99 -16.29
C MET A 66 -4.71 34.48 -16.00
N PRO A 67 -3.55 34.88 -15.46
CA PRO A 67 -3.15 36.28 -15.48
C PRO A 67 -2.95 36.73 -16.94
N GLU A 68 -3.62 37.81 -17.36
CA GLU A 68 -3.27 38.50 -18.62
C GLU A 68 -1.81 38.98 -18.54
N GLU A 69 -1.02 38.68 -19.57
CA GLU A 69 0.36 39.17 -19.68
C GLU A 69 0.38 40.70 -19.72
N PRO A 70 1.14 41.39 -18.84
CA PRO A 70 1.38 42.81 -19.02
C PRO A 70 2.31 43.00 -20.22
N ALA A 71 1.90 43.85 -21.17
CA ALA A 71 2.69 44.24 -22.31
C ALA A 71 4.08 44.76 -21.90
N ALA A 72 5.13 44.11 -22.41
CA ALA A 72 6.52 44.39 -22.10
C ALA A 72 6.93 45.82 -22.51
N GLN A 73 7.23 46.66 -21.52
CA GLN A 73 8.02 47.88 -21.73
C GLN A 73 9.51 47.52 -21.74
N ARG A 74 10.16 47.70 -22.90
CA ARG A 74 11.61 47.58 -23.04
C ARG A 74 12.31 48.77 -22.39
N THR A 75 12.85 48.59 -21.20
CA THR A 75 13.93 49.43 -20.68
C THR A 75 15.29 48.81 -21.04
N VAL A 76 16.13 49.58 -21.71
CA VAL A 76 17.53 49.24 -22.01
C VAL A 76 18.36 49.51 -20.76
N VAL A 77 19.09 48.51 -20.27
CA VAL A 77 20.16 48.67 -19.27
C VAL A 77 21.38 47.84 -19.73
N PRO A 78 22.61 48.37 -19.68
CA PRO A 78 23.79 47.65 -20.15
C PRO A 78 24.47 46.79 -19.08
N ASP A 79 25.00 45.68 -19.58
CA ASP A 79 26.19 44.89 -19.19
C ASP A 79 26.17 43.89 -18.01
N ALA A 80 26.67 42.70 -18.37
CA ALA A 80 27.16 41.55 -17.60
C ALA A 80 26.37 41.05 -16.37
N ALA A 81 25.36 40.21 -16.63
CA ALA A 81 24.96 39.17 -15.67
C ALA A 81 25.74 37.86 -15.96
N PRO A 82 26.18 37.11 -14.94
CA PRO A 82 26.91 35.86 -15.14
C PRO A 82 26.03 34.85 -15.89
N VAL A 83 26.64 34.12 -16.83
CA VAL A 83 26.00 33.04 -17.58
C VAL A 83 25.60 31.95 -16.59
N VAL A 84 24.34 31.94 -16.17
CA VAL A 84 23.72 30.80 -15.51
C VAL A 84 23.56 29.73 -16.58
N VAL A 85 24.42 28.72 -16.56
CA VAL A 85 24.29 27.55 -17.44
C VAL A 85 23.03 26.81 -17.02
N THR A 86 21.96 26.99 -17.78
CA THR A 86 20.72 26.22 -17.61
C THR A 86 20.97 24.78 -18.06
N PRO A 87 20.63 23.76 -17.24
CA PRO A 87 20.81 22.35 -17.61
C PRO A 87 20.13 22.03 -18.93
N THR A 88 20.78 21.26 -19.81
CA THR A 88 20.15 20.85 -21.07
C THR A 88 19.05 19.79 -20.82
N GLU A 89 18.10 19.62 -21.75
CA GLU A 89 17.08 18.56 -21.66
C GLU A 89 17.68 17.16 -21.46
N LYS A 90 18.87 16.93 -22.03
CA LYS A 90 19.62 15.69 -21.85
C LYS A 90 20.16 15.55 -20.42
N ASP A 91 20.65 16.64 -19.82
CA ASP A 91 21.12 16.65 -18.43
C ASP A 91 19.96 16.44 -17.44
N MET A 92 18.80 17.05 -17.70
CA MET A 92 17.59 16.81 -16.93
C MET A 92 17.11 15.36 -17.03
N ARG A 93 17.13 14.76 -18.23
CA ARG A 93 16.79 13.34 -18.42
C ARG A 93 17.78 12.40 -17.74
N ILE A 94 19.08 12.71 -17.76
CA ILE A 94 20.10 11.91 -17.08
C ILE A 94 19.92 11.99 -15.56
N GLU A 95 19.70 13.19 -15.03
CA GLU A 95 19.47 13.37 -13.59
C GLU A 95 18.17 12.71 -13.14
N HIS A 96 17.08 12.87 -13.89
CA HIS A 96 15.80 12.23 -13.61
C HIS A 96 15.92 10.70 -13.58
N ASN A 97 16.56 10.10 -14.60
CA ASN A 97 16.82 8.65 -14.62
C ASN A 97 17.73 8.20 -13.47
N ARG A 98 18.69 9.04 -13.05
CA ARG A 98 19.57 8.76 -11.91
C ARG A 98 18.79 8.74 -10.60
N VAL A 99 17.90 9.71 -10.40
CA VAL A 99 17.03 9.79 -9.22
C VAL A 99 16.08 8.60 -9.18
N LEU A 100 15.40 8.27 -10.28
CA LEU A 100 14.53 7.10 -10.37
C LEU A 100 15.28 5.80 -10.01
N ARG A 101 16.45 5.56 -10.60
CA ARG A 101 17.26 4.38 -10.28
C ARG A 101 17.65 4.31 -8.81
N ARG A 102 17.94 5.46 -8.19
CA ARG A 102 18.28 5.54 -6.78
C ARG A 102 17.07 5.25 -5.90
N ASN A 103 15.91 5.78 -6.25
CA ASN A 103 14.66 5.54 -5.52
C ASN A 103 14.26 4.06 -5.60
N ILE A 104 14.33 3.47 -6.80
CA ILE A 104 14.13 2.03 -7.02
C ILE A 104 15.07 1.20 -6.13
N ALA A 105 16.38 1.46 -6.19
CA ALA A 105 17.35 0.70 -5.39
C ALA A 105 17.12 0.85 -3.86
N ASN A 106 16.67 2.03 -3.42
CA ASN A 106 16.30 2.25 -2.03
C ASN A 106 15.02 1.49 -1.65
N ALA A 107 14.01 1.50 -2.52
CA ALA A 107 12.76 0.78 -2.34
C ALA A 107 12.99 -0.73 -2.27
N GLU A 108 13.79 -1.30 -3.18
CA GLU A 108 14.20 -2.71 -3.16
C GLU A 108 14.88 -3.09 -1.84
N LYS A 109 15.81 -2.24 -1.37
CA LYS A 109 16.49 -2.47 -0.09
C LYS A 109 15.54 -2.43 1.10
N GLN A 110 14.56 -1.52 1.08
CA GLN A 110 13.52 -1.42 2.10
C GLN A 110 12.59 -2.64 2.08
N ALA A 111 12.13 -3.04 0.89
CA ALA A 111 11.32 -4.22 0.68
C ALA A 111 12.02 -5.49 1.19
N ALA A 112 13.27 -5.73 0.79
CA ALA A 112 14.05 -6.87 1.27
C ALA A 112 14.25 -6.86 2.80
N LYS A 113 14.38 -5.67 3.41
CA LYS A 113 14.42 -5.54 4.87
C LYS A 113 13.08 -5.89 5.50
N ALA A 114 11.97 -5.41 4.95
CA ALA A 114 10.61 -5.69 5.41
C ALA A 114 10.30 -7.19 5.37
N VAL A 115 10.59 -7.87 4.25
CA VAL A 115 10.41 -9.34 4.12
C VAL A 115 11.17 -10.08 5.21
N ARG A 116 12.44 -9.72 5.47
CA ARG A 116 13.23 -10.33 6.55
C ARG A 116 12.62 -10.10 7.93
N LEU A 117 12.06 -8.92 8.18
CA LEU A 117 11.41 -8.61 9.45
C LEU A 117 10.12 -9.42 9.63
N VAL A 118 9.28 -9.49 8.60
CA VAL A 118 8.05 -10.33 8.61
C VAL A 118 8.42 -11.79 8.86
N ARG A 119 9.44 -12.31 8.16
CA ARG A 119 9.93 -13.68 8.36
C ARG A 119 10.40 -13.94 9.79
N GLN A 120 11.12 -12.99 10.39
CA GLN A 120 11.56 -13.12 11.78
C GLN A 120 10.39 -13.04 12.76
N ALA A 121 9.47 -12.09 12.56
CA ALA A 121 8.34 -11.87 13.44
C ALA A 121 7.40 -13.09 13.45
N THR A 122 7.05 -13.63 12.28
CA THR A 122 6.17 -14.80 12.15
C THR A 122 6.88 -16.09 12.54
N GLY A 123 8.08 -16.34 12.00
CA GLY A 123 8.81 -17.60 12.21
C GLY A 123 9.33 -17.82 13.64
N LYS A 124 9.54 -16.75 14.41
CA LYS A 124 9.97 -16.82 15.82
C LYS A 124 8.90 -16.39 16.81
N PHE A 125 7.65 -16.21 16.37
CA PHE A 125 6.58 -15.67 17.21
C PHE A 125 6.43 -16.42 18.53
N SER A 126 6.40 -17.77 18.49
CA SER A 126 6.24 -18.58 19.69
C SER A 126 7.44 -18.54 20.64
N ALA A 127 8.64 -18.27 20.13
CA ALA A 127 9.89 -18.28 20.90
C ALA A 127 10.22 -16.90 21.49
N GLU A 128 10.02 -15.83 20.73
CA GLU A 128 10.35 -14.45 21.11
C GLU A 128 9.15 -13.49 20.89
N PRO A 129 7.96 -13.74 21.51
CA PRO A 129 6.72 -13.07 21.15
C PRO A 129 6.76 -11.54 21.32
N GLY A 130 7.30 -11.05 22.44
CA GLY A 130 7.39 -9.61 22.68
C GLY A 130 8.25 -8.88 21.63
N LYS A 131 9.33 -9.53 21.16
CA LYS A 131 10.19 -8.99 20.11
C LYS A 131 9.51 -9.05 18.75
N ALA A 132 8.81 -10.14 18.43
CA ALA A 132 8.05 -10.27 17.19
C ALA A 132 6.95 -9.21 17.08
N ILE A 133 6.22 -8.97 18.17
CA ILE A 133 5.19 -7.93 18.25
C ILE A 133 5.80 -6.54 18.08
N ALA A 134 6.92 -6.25 18.74
CA ALA A 134 7.61 -4.96 18.57
C ALA A 134 8.07 -4.76 17.13
N GLN A 135 8.70 -5.77 16.52
CA GLN A 135 9.15 -5.72 15.12
C GLN A 135 8.00 -5.51 14.14
N ALA A 136 6.86 -6.16 14.35
CA ALA A 136 5.67 -5.96 13.52
C ALA A 136 5.11 -4.54 13.65
N ASN A 137 5.04 -4.00 14.87
CA ASN A 137 4.60 -2.61 15.08
C ASN A 137 5.54 -1.59 14.43
N ASP A 138 6.85 -1.76 14.58
CA ASP A 138 7.86 -0.89 13.97
C ASP A 138 7.77 -0.92 12.44
N LEU A 139 7.57 -2.12 11.86
CA LEU A 139 7.38 -2.27 10.42
C LEU A 139 6.09 -1.58 9.95
N VAL A 140 4.97 -1.81 10.63
CA VAL A 140 3.68 -1.19 10.30
C VAL A 140 3.76 0.33 10.39
N ALA A 141 4.41 0.87 11.42
CA ALA A 141 4.63 2.31 11.56
C ALA A 141 5.46 2.85 10.39
N GLY A 142 6.59 2.21 10.08
CA GLY A 142 7.46 2.63 8.98
C GLY A 142 6.80 2.55 7.60
N VAL A 143 6.01 1.50 7.34
CA VAL A 143 5.22 1.38 6.09
C VAL A 143 4.11 2.43 6.05
N ALA A 144 3.39 2.64 7.16
CA ALA A 144 2.34 3.65 7.20
C ALA A 144 2.88 5.07 6.99
N GLU A 145 4.07 5.40 7.48
CA GLU A 145 4.76 6.66 7.19
C GLU A 145 5.21 6.71 5.73
N SER A 146 5.91 5.68 5.25
CA SER A 146 6.46 5.64 3.88
C SER A 146 5.41 5.63 2.78
N LEU A 147 4.22 5.07 3.03
CA LEU A 147 3.08 5.08 2.09
C LEU A 147 2.54 6.50 1.81
N LEU A 148 2.85 7.47 2.68
CA LEU A 148 2.53 8.89 2.42
C LEU A 148 3.52 9.52 1.44
N ASP A 149 4.74 8.98 1.37
CA ASP A 149 5.87 9.64 0.73
C ASP A 149 6.36 8.95 -0.54
N ASN A 150 6.09 7.65 -0.76
CA ASN A 150 6.66 6.90 -1.88
C ASN A 150 5.71 5.81 -2.45
N SER A 151 5.08 6.07 -3.59
CA SER A 151 4.30 5.06 -4.33
C SER A 151 5.16 3.96 -4.96
N GLU A 152 6.45 4.22 -5.22
CA GLU A 152 7.37 3.26 -5.88
C GLU A 152 7.61 2.00 -5.02
N MET A 153 7.54 2.12 -3.68
CA MET A 153 7.71 0.98 -2.77
C MET A 153 6.57 -0.05 -2.91
N MET A 154 5.37 0.42 -3.26
CA MET A 154 4.20 -0.44 -3.47
C MET A 154 4.33 -1.28 -4.75
N VAL A 155 4.91 -0.71 -5.82
CA VAL A 155 5.08 -1.41 -7.11
C VAL A 155 6.09 -2.57 -6.98
N HIS A 156 7.17 -2.38 -6.23
CA HIS A 156 8.21 -3.39 -6.07
C HIS A 156 7.82 -4.54 -5.14
N LEU A 157 7.06 -4.27 -4.08
CA LEU A 157 6.61 -5.32 -3.15
C LEU A 157 5.68 -6.35 -3.81
N LEU A 158 4.87 -5.90 -4.78
CA LEU A 158 3.94 -6.76 -5.51
C LEU A 158 4.58 -7.51 -6.70
N GLY A 159 5.84 -7.22 -7.04
CA GLY A 159 6.48 -7.71 -8.28
C GLY A 159 7.51 -8.84 -8.13
N ASP A 160 8.14 -8.97 -6.96
CA ASP A 160 9.26 -9.91 -6.78
C ASP A 160 8.79 -11.34 -6.42
N LYS A 161 9.11 -12.27 -7.32
CA LYS A 161 8.83 -13.70 -7.20
C LYS A 161 10.06 -14.44 -6.71
N ASP A 162 10.26 -14.51 -5.39
CA ASP A 162 11.22 -15.45 -4.79
C ASP A 162 10.47 -16.77 -4.47
N PRO A 163 10.77 -17.89 -5.16
CA PRO A 163 10.07 -19.17 -4.97
C PRO A 163 10.20 -19.75 -3.55
N ASP A 164 11.27 -19.42 -2.82
CA ASP A 164 11.52 -19.94 -1.46
C ASP A 164 10.95 -19.02 -0.36
N GLY A 165 10.39 -17.85 -0.75
CA GLY A 165 9.93 -16.78 0.13
C GLY A 165 8.42 -16.50 0.10
N GLU A 166 7.65 -17.21 -0.73
CA GLU A 166 6.26 -16.88 -1.10
C GLU A 166 5.36 -16.49 0.10
N VAL A 167 5.40 -17.23 1.21
CA VAL A 167 4.55 -16.94 2.40
C VAL A 167 4.92 -15.63 3.09
N TYR A 168 6.19 -15.26 3.15
CA TYR A 168 6.62 -14.01 3.81
C TYR A 168 6.39 -12.80 2.92
N HIS A 169 6.39 -13.00 1.60
CA HIS A 169 5.94 -12.01 0.63
C HIS A 169 4.43 -11.82 0.75
N HIS A 170 3.66 -12.90 0.88
CA HIS A 170 2.22 -12.86 1.08
C HIS A 170 1.82 -12.01 2.30
N SER A 171 2.32 -12.32 3.50
CA SER A 171 1.97 -11.54 4.70
C SER A 171 2.39 -10.07 4.60
N LEU A 172 3.49 -9.76 3.91
CA LEU A 172 3.93 -8.38 3.68
C LEU A 172 3.03 -7.66 2.67
N ASN A 173 2.68 -8.31 1.56
CA ASN A 173 1.78 -7.76 0.54
C ASN A 173 0.42 -7.47 1.13
N VAL A 174 -0.15 -8.43 1.86
CA VAL A 174 -1.42 -8.27 2.56
C VAL A 174 -1.33 -7.12 3.56
N ALA A 175 -0.24 -6.99 4.33
CA ALA A 175 -0.07 -5.87 5.25
C ALA A 175 -0.01 -4.50 4.56
N VAL A 176 0.75 -4.38 3.47
CA VAL A 176 0.89 -3.12 2.73
C VAL A 176 -0.44 -2.73 2.10
N LEU A 177 -1.08 -3.64 1.37
CA LEU A 177 -2.38 -3.42 0.72
C LEU A 177 -3.49 -3.12 1.75
N ALA A 178 -3.49 -3.81 2.89
CA ALA A 178 -4.47 -3.56 3.96
C ALA A 178 -4.28 -2.18 4.61
N LEU A 179 -3.04 -1.71 4.77
CA LEU A 179 -2.76 -0.35 5.24
C LEU A 179 -3.24 0.71 4.23
N ILE A 180 -3.05 0.46 2.93
CA ILE A 180 -3.54 1.36 1.86
C ILE A 180 -5.06 1.41 1.88
N LEU A 181 -5.73 0.26 1.91
CA LEU A 181 -7.18 0.19 1.95
C LEU A 181 -7.73 0.82 3.23
N GLY A 182 -7.12 0.53 4.39
CA GLY A 182 -7.50 1.12 5.67
C GLY A 182 -7.44 2.66 5.66
N LYS A 183 -6.36 3.23 5.09
CA LYS A 183 -6.25 4.68 4.89
C LYS A 183 -7.31 5.21 3.92
N ALA A 184 -7.54 4.52 2.80
CA ALA A 184 -8.50 4.93 1.79
C ALA A 184 -9.93 5.01 2.34
N VAL A 185 -10.30 4.11 3.24
CA VAL A 185 -11.62 4.12 3.91
C VAL A 185 -11.65 4.99 5.18
N GLY A 186 -10.55 5.67 5.51
CA GLY A 186 -10.51 6.69 6.55
C GLY A 186 -10.53 6.17 7.99
N VAL A 187 -9.96 4.99 8.27
CA VAL A 187 -9.84 4.51 9.66
C VAL A 187 -8.85 5.35 10.47
N ASP A 188 -9.03 5.40 11.79
CA ASP A 188 -8.10 6.09 12.68
C ASP A 188 -6.72 5.38 12.77
N ALA A 189 -5.73 6.07 13.34
CA ALA A 189 -4.36 5.56 13.43
C ALA A 189 -4.22 4.29 14.28
N GLU A 190 -5.10 4.06 15.27
CA GLU A 190 -5.06 2.86 16.12
C GLU A 190 -5.61 1.64 15.37
N THR A 191 -6.72 1.83 14.67
CA THR A 191 -7.33 0.85 13.79
C THR A 191 -6.38 0.51 12.64
N LEU A 192 -5.71 1.51 12.06
CA LEU A 192 -4.71 1.30 11.01
C LEU A 192 -3.53 0.44 11.48
N ARG A 193 -3.01 0.71 12.69
CA ARG A 193 -1.98 -0.14 13.31
C ARG A 193 -2.49 -1.56 13.52
N THR A 194 -3.73 -1.71 14.01
CA THR A 194 -4.35 -3.01 14.23
C THR A 194 -4.48 -3.79 12.91
N ILE A 195 -4.89 -3.14 11.82
CA ILE A 195 -4.93 -3.72 10.47
C ILE A 195 -3.56 -4.22 10.05
N GLY A 196 -2.53 -3.39 10.14
CA GLY A 196 -1.18 -3.78 9.73
C GLY A 196 -0.64 -4.97 10.52
N VAL A 197 -0.80 -4.96 11.85
CA VAL A 197 -0.31 -6.06 12.71
C VAL A 197 -1.12 -7.34 12.46
N ALA A 198 -2.44 -7.24 12.33
CA ALA A 198 -3.28 -8.40 12.03
C ALA A 198 -2.97 -8.99 10.65
N ALA A 199 -2.70 -8.17 9.64
CA ALA A 199 -2.30 -8.62 8.32
C ALA A 199 -0.95 -9.36 8.33
N ILE A 200 0.03 -8.92 9.12
CA ILE A 200 1.32 -9.65 9.26
C ILE A 200 1.13 -11.05 9.87
N PHE A 201 0.17 -11.20 10.79
CA PHE A 201 -0.03 -12.43 11.56
C PHE A 201 -1.28 -13.23 11.18
N HIS A 202 -1.99 -12.89 10.10
CA HIS A 202 -3.27 -13.52 9.75
C HIS A 202 -3.12 -15.05 9.57
N ASP A 203 -2.04 -15.48 8.95
CA ASP A 203 -1.70 -16.90 8.74
C ASP A 203 -0.84 -17.52 9.85
N LEU A 204 -0.76 -16.92 11.04
CA LEU A 204 0.09 -17.42 12.13
C LEU A 204 -0.18 -18.90 12.47
N GLY A 205 -1.42 -19.35 12.32
CA GLY A 205 -1.80 -20.74 12.58
C GLY A 205 -1.28 -21.74 11.55
N MET A 206 -0.93 -21.30 10.34
CA MET A 206 -0.42 -22.17 9.27
C MET A 206 0.84 -22.90 9.72
N ALA A 207 1.71 -22.27 10.51
CA ALA A 207 2.93 -22.90 11.01
C ALA A 207 2.69 -24.13 11.90
N GLN A 208 1.48 -24.32 12.43
CA GLN A 208 1.11 -25.48 13.26
C GLN A 208 0.51 -26.63 12.45
N LEU A 209 0.21 -26.42 11.17
CA LEU A 209 -0.35 -27.46 10.31
C LEU A 209 0.75 -28.35 9.71
N PRO A 210 0.45 -29.64 9.44
CA PRO A 210 1.40 -30.57 8.84
C PRO A 210 1.97 -30.03 7.52
N SER A 211 3.29 -30.14 7.31
CA SER A 211 3.91 -29.72 6.05
C SER A 211 3.37 -30.48 4.84
N THR A 212 2.95 -31.72 5.01
CA THR A 212 2.30 -32.54 3.97
C THR A 212 0.95 -31.95 3.51
N LEU A 213 0.29 -31.16 4.35
CA LEU A 213 -0.91 -30.42 3.97
C LEU A 213 -0.54 -29.09 3.30
N ARG A 214 0.37 -28.33 3.91
CA ARG A 214 0.75 -26.97 3.45
C ARG A 214 1.46 -26.96 2.11
N LEU A 215 2.28 -27.97 1.84
CA LEU A 215 3.11 -28.05 0.63
C LEU A 215 2.49 -28.97 -0.44
N LYS A 216 1.20 -29.31 -0.30
CA LYS A 216 0.51 -30.18 -1.24
C LYS A 216 0.19 -29.40 -2.52
N GLY A 217 0.73 -29.84 -3.65
CA GLY A 217 0.44 -29.27 -4.98
C GLY A 217 -0.77 -29.88 -5.69
N GLU A 218 -1.44 -30.85 -5.06
CA GLU A 218 -2.67 -31.46 -5.55
C GLU A 218 -3.90 -30.85 -4.85
N ALA A 219 -5.07 -31.00 -5.44
CA ALA A 219 -6.32 -30.59 -4.81
C ALA A 219 -6.47 -31.23 -3.42
N LEU A 220 -6.87 -30.42 -2.43
CA LEU A 220 -7.18 -30.91 -1.11
C LEU A 220 -8.47 -31.72 -1.13
N THR A 221 -8.50 -32.77 -0.31
CA THR A 221 -9.75 -33.46 0.01
C THR A 221 -10.59 -32.60 0.97
N PRO A 222 -11.91 -32.82 1.06
CA PRO A 222 -12.75 -32.07 2.00
C PRO A 222 -12.31 -32.18 3.47
N ALA A 223 -11.61 -33.26 3.84
CA ALA A 223 -11.06 -33.40 5.19
C ALA A 223 -9.78 -32.57 5.39
N GLU A 224 -8.93 -32.50 4.37
CA GLU A 224 -7.73 -31.66 4.36
C GLU A 224 -8.10 -30.17 4.33
N GLU A 225 -9.12 -29.77 3.57
CA GLU A 225 -9.64 -28.39 3.58
C GLU A 225 -10.10 -27.98 4.98
N ARG A 226 -10.89 -28.83 5.66
CA ARG A 226 -11.31 -28.56 7.05
C ARG A 226 -10.12 -28.41 7.99
N LEU A 227 -9.10 -29.26 7.86
CA LEU A 227 -7.89 -29.15 8.65
C LEU A 227 -7.08 -27.89 8.32
N LEU A 228 -7.10 -27.45 7.05
CA LEU A 228 -6.49 -26.18 6.66
C LEU A 228 -7.20 -25.01 7.34
N HIS A 229 -8.54 -25.00 7.36
CA HIS A 229 -9.34 -23.93 7.99
C HIS A 229 -9.05 -23.75 9.48
N ASP A 230 -8.60 -24.80 10.17
CA ASP A 230 -8.21 -24.73 11.59
C ASP A 230 -7.08 -23.72 11.85
N HIS A 231 -6.32 -23.30 10.83
CA HIS A 231 -5.28 -22.28 10.99
C HIS A 231 -5.85 -20.96 11.57
N CYS A 232 -7.09 -20.59 11.25
CA CYS A 232 -7.75 -19.40 11.78
C CYS A 232 -7.86 -19.47 13.31
N GLU A 233 -8.42 -20.57 13.82
CA GLU A 233 -8.59 -20.77 15.27
C GLU A 233 -7.26 -20.94 15.99
N ILE A 234 -6.33 -21.69 15.39
CA ILE A 234 -4.99 -21.91 15.95
C ILE A 234 -4.23 -20.59 16.03
N GLY A 235 -4.25 -19.79 14.97
CA GLY A 235 -3.61 -18.50 14.88
C GLY A 235 -4.16 -17.52 15.93
N ALA A 236 -5.49 -17.42 16.04
CA ALA A 236 -6.13 -16.56 17.03
C ALA A 236 -5.78 -16.96 18.48
N ARG A 237 -5.73 -18.26 18.76
CA ARG A 237 -5.35 -18.79 20.08
C ARG A 237 -3.89 -18.50 20.41
N LEU A 238 -2.99 -18.66 19.44
CA LEU A 238 -1.57 -18.32 19.59
C LEU A 238 -1.39 -16.82 19.83
N ALA A 239 -2.07 -15.98 19.05
CA ALA A 239 -2.03 -14.54 19.19
C ALA A 239 -2.40 -14.10 20.61
N LEU A 240 -3.53 -14.57 21.15
CA LEU A 240 -3.96 -14.24 22.52
C LEU A 240 -2.97 -14.77 23.57
N ARG A 241 -2.52 -16.02 23.43
CA ARG A 241 -1.57 -16.65 24.36
C ARG A 241 -0.28 -15.84 24.48
N HIS A 242 0.19 -15.28 23.37
CA HIS A 242 1.46 -14.60 23.27
C HIS A 242 1.37 -13.07 23.38
N GLY A 243 0.20 -12.54 23.75
CA GLY A 243 0.03 -11.14 24.13
C GLY A 243 -0.31 -10.18 22.99
N LEU A 244 -0.73 -10.67 21.82
CA LEU A 244 -1.34 -9.81 20.81
C LEU A 244 -2.70 -9.28 21.30
N PRO A 245 -3.08 -8.04 20.94
CA PRO A 245 -4.37 -7.48 21.32
C PRO A 245 -5.54 -8.35 20.83
N LYS A 246 -6.65 -8.35 21.58
CA LYS A 246 -7.86 -9.10 21.23
C LYS A 246 -8.38 -8.75 19.84
N ALA A 247 -8.32 -7.48 19.44
CA ALA A 247 -8.74 -7.03 18.11
C ALA A 247 -7.93 -7.70 16.98
N VAL A 248 -6.61 -7.88 17.18
CA VAL A 248 -5.74 -8.60 16.25
C VAL A 248 -6.13 -10.07 16.19
N ALA A 249 -6.32 -10.72 17.34
CA ALA A 249 -6.71 -12.13 17.37
C ALA A 249 -8.09 -12.40 16.74
N VAL A 250 -9.05 -11.48 16.90
CA VAL A 250 -10.35 -11.57 16.22
C VAL A 250 -10.20 -11.43 14.71
N ALA A 251 -9.35 -10.52 14.26
CA ALA A 251 -9.06 -10.38 12.83
C ALA A 251 -8.41 -11.64 12.24
N ILE A 252 -7.45 -12.25 12.95
CA ILE A 252 -6.85 -13.54 12.58
C ILE A 252 -7.93 -14.64 12.53
N LEU A 253 -8.89 -14.66 13.45
CA LEU A 253 -9.94 -15.68 13.43
C LEU A 253 -10.90 -15.53 12.22
N GLN A 254 -11.13 -14.31 11.78
CA GLN A 254 -12.23 -13.95 10.87
C GLN A 254 -11.78 -13.62 9.44
N HIS A 255 -10.49 -13.70 9.12
CA HIS A 255 -9.97 -13.19 7.85
C HIS A 255 -10.40 -13.99 6.60
N HIS A 256 -10.97 -15.19 6.78
CA HIS A 256 -11.63 -15.97 5.73
C HIS A 256 -13.17 -15.96 5.83
N GLU A 257 -13.75 -15.11 6.67
CA GLU A 257 -15.20 -14.91 6.73
C GLU A 257 -15.66 -14.00 5.58
N HIS A 258 -16.81 -14.33 4.98
CA HIS A 258 -17.38 -13.59 3.86
C HIS A 258 -18.69 -12.92 4.26
N LEU A 259 -18.99 -11.75 3.70
CA LEU A 259 -20.18 -10.97 4.08
C LEU A 259 -21.51 -11.72 3.88
N ASP A 260 -21.55 -12.70 2.98
CA ASP A 260 -22.71 -13.55 2.70
C ASP A 260 -22.80 -14.80 3.59
N GLY A 261 -21.85 -15.01 4.51
CA GLY A 261 -21.79 -16.18 5.39
C GLY A 261 -21.19 -17.42 4.75
N SER A 262 -20.67 -17.35 3.53
CA SER A 262 -20.04 -18.50 2.84
C SER A 262 -18.63 -18.83 3.33
N GLY A 263 -18.04 -17.94 4.14
CA GLY A 263 -16.69 -18.07 4.66
C GLY A 263 -16.54 -19.06 5.84
N TYR A 264 -15.38 -19.02 6.48
CA TYR A 264 -15.02 -19.91 7.59
C TYR A 264 -14.16 -19.16 8.62
N PRO A 265 -13.99 -19.67 9.86
CA PRO A 265 -14.50 -20.93 10.40
C PRO A 265 -15.92 -20.87 11.00
N ASN A 266 -16.43 -19.68 11.33
CA ASN A 266 -17.70 -19.52 12.06
C ASN A 266 -18.89 -19.17 11.16
N GLN A 267 -18.68 -18.96 9.86
CA GLN A 267 -19.73 -18.61 8.89
C GLN A 267 -20.48 -17.33 9.30
N LEU A 268 -19.72 -16.33 9.71
CA LEU A 268 -20.25 -15.04 10.11
C LEU A 268 -20.75 -14.26 8.89
N ALA A 269 -21.81 -13.48 9.06
CA ALA A 269 -22.36 -12.66 7.99
C ALA A 269 -22.42 -11.17 8.37
N GLY A 270 -22.26 -10.31 7.36
CA GLY A 270 -22.39 -8.86 7.50
C GLY A 270 -21.59 -8.27 8.65
N GLU A 271 -22.27 -7.59 9.57
CA GLU A 271 -21.68 -6.88 10.72
C GLU A 271 -21.20 -7.80 11.86
N GLN A 272 -21.38 -9.12 11.74
CA GLN A 272 -20.73 -10.07 12.66
C GLN A 272 -19.21 -10.15 12.43
N ILE A 273 -18.75 -9.73 11.25
CA ILE A 273 -17.34 -9.70 10.87
C ILE A 273 -16.75 -8.33 11.23
N GLY A 274 -15.70 -8.33 12.05
CA GLY A 274 -15.03 -7.10 12.47
C GLY A 274 -14.49 -6.31 11.28
N GLN A 275 -14.49 -4.98 11.37
CA GLN A 275 -14.00 -4.09 10.31
C GLN A 275 -12.57 -4.44 9.87
N VAL A 276 -11.68 -4.74 10.82
CA VAL A 276 -10.29 -5.15 10.54
C VAL A 276 -10.25 -6.46 9.75
N ALA A 277 -11.07 -7.45 10.11
CA ALA A 277 -11.14 -8.72 9.40
C ALA A 277 -11.65 -8.55 7.96
N ARG A 278 -12.67 -7.69 7.75
CA ARG A 278 -13.19 -7.37 6.41
C ARG A 278 -12.12 -6.78 5.49
N VAL A 279 -11.29 -5.87 6.01
CA VAL A 279 -10.16 -5.29 5.25
C VAL A 279 -9.16 -6.38 4.87
N ILE A 280 -8.78 -7.24 5.83
CA ILE A 280 -7.84 -8.32 5.57
C ILE A 280 -8.41 -9.32 4.57
N ALA A 281 -9.68 -9.74 4.71
CA ALA A 281 -10.31 -10.70 3.80
C ALA A 281 -10.28 -10.23 2.34
N ILE A 282 -10.61 -8.97 2.09
CA ILE A 282 -10.59 -8.37 0.74
C ILE A 282 -9.18 -8.43 0.15
N VAL A 283 -8.20 -7.97 0.94
CA VAL A 283 -6.82 -7.86 0.48
C VAL A 283 -6.17 -9.22 0.35
N ASN A 284 -6.46 -10.13 1.27
CA ASN A 284 -5.98 -11.50 1.24
C ASN A 284 -6.43 -12.18 -0.06
N HIS A 285 -7.72 -12.09 -0.38
CA HIS A 285 -8.25 -12.64 -1.62
C HIS A 285 -7.63 -11.99 -2.87
N TYR A 286 -7.44 -10.66 -2.85
CA TYR A 286 -6.79 -9.96 -3.95
C TYR A 286 -5.34 -10.45 -4.17
N ASP A 287 -4.56 -10.57 -3.10
CA ASP A 287 -3.16 -11.05 -3.21
C ASP A 287 -3.12 -12.49 -3.72
N HIS A 288 -4.01 -13.37 -3.26
CA HIS A 288 -4.13 -14.74 -3.78
C HIS A 288 -4.42 -14.80 -5.28
N LEU A 289 -5.25 -13.89 -5.80
CA LEU A 289 -5.54 -13.81 -7.25
C LEU A 289 -4.34 -13.30 -8.07
N CYS A 290 -3.57 -12.36 -7.51
CA CYS A 290 -2.40 -11.79 -8.18
C CYS A 290 -1.15 -12.68 -8.07
N ASN A 291 -1.02 -13.37 -6.94
CA ASN A 291 0.12 -14.18 -6.53
C ASN A 291 -0.37 -15.58 -6.11
N PRO A 292 -0.92 -16.38 -7.05
CA PRO A 292 -1.36 -17.73 -6.71
C PRO A 292 -0.15 -18.55 -6.25
N GLY A 293 -0.10 -18.85 -4.95
CA GLY A 293 0.96 -19.67 -4.37
C GLY A 293 0.93 -21.09 -4.92
N ASN A 294 2.07 -21.79 -4.84
CA ASN A 294 2.10 -23.25 -5.03
C ASN A 294 1.55 -24.02 -3.80
N ALA A 295 1.36 -23.30 -2.69
CA ALA A 295 0.80 -23.79 -1.44
C ALA A 295 -0.64 -23.33 -1.30
N VAL A 296 -1.49 -24.20 -0.73
CA VAL A 296 -2.90 -23.91 -0.48
C VAL A 296 -2.98 -22.87 0.65
N ALA A 297 -3.19 -21.62 0.29
CA ALA A 297 -3.53 -20.50 1.17
C ALA A 297 -4.82 -19.86 0.62
#